data_AF-A0A970BEU2-F1
#
_entry.id   AF-A0A970BEU2-F1
#
_cell.length_a   1.000
_cell.length_b   1.000
_cell.length_c   1.000
_cell.angle_alpha   90.00
_cell.angle_beta   90.00
_cell.angle_gamma   90.00
#
_symmetry.space_group_name_H-M   'P 1'
#
loop_
_entity.id
_entity.type
_entity.pdbx_description
1 polymer ?
#
loop_
_entity_poly.entity_id
_entity_poly.type
_entity_poly.pdbx_seq_one_letter_code
_entity_poly.pdbx_strand_id
1 'polypeptide(L)'
;AAEKAVEDLEEASIKYNIPDWDDSGTIKHEEMVLITQSLKEMRQIMSNYVGIVRSDLRLERALQRLEILYKETDSLYKSSKITMQICELRNMINVAYLVIKMAKARKKSIGLHYNIDHQ
;
A
#
# COMPACT_ATOMS: atom_id res chain seq x y z
N ALA A 1 37.74 -10.24 1.66
CA ALA A 1 36.44 -9.84 1.07
C ALA A 1 36.63 -8.76 0.02
N ALA A 2 37.37 -7.69 0.31
CA ALA A 2 37.71 -6.65 -0.67
C ALA A 2 38.60 -7.17 -1.82
N GLU A 3 39.65 -7.95 -1.53
CA GLU A 3 40.56 -8.49 -2.56
C GLU A 3 39.86 -9.43 -3.56
N LYS A 4 38.94 -10.26 -3.07
CA LYS A 4 38.16 -11.18 -3.90
C LYS A 4 37.22 -10.46 -4.88
N ALA A 5 36.65 -9.33 -4.45
CA ALA A 5 35.81 -8.51 -5.31
C ALA A 5 36.60 -7.79 -6.42
N VAL A 6 37.92 -7.61 -6.24
CA VAL A 6 38.80 -7.04 -7.27
C VAL A 6 39.16 -8.10 -8.32
N GLU A 7 39.44 -9.35 -7.91
CA GLU A 7 39.61 -10.48 -8.84
C GLU A 7 38.34 -10.74 -9.67
N ASP A 8 37.16 -10.75 -9.02
CA ASP A 8 35.87 -10.99 -9.69
C ASP A 8 35.51 -9.89 -10.71
N LEU A 9 36.07 -8.68 -10.56
CA LEU A 9 35.87 -7.57 -11.50
C LEU A 9 36.70 -7.74 -12.79
N GLU A 10 37.86 -8.37 -12.72
CA GLU A 10 38.71 -8.62 -13.89
C GLU A 10 38.12 -9.68 -14.83
N GLU A 11 37.36 -10.65 -14.28
CA GLU A 11 36.61 -11.65 -15.07
C GLU A 11 35.23 -11.15 -15.55
N ALA A 12 34.72 -10.04 -15.02
CA ALA A 12 33.41 -9.53 -15.36
C ALA A 12 33.37 -8.84 -16.73
N SER A 13 33.07 -9.60 -17.79
CA SER A 13 32.76 -9.01 -19.09
C SER A 13 31.44 -8.24 -19.05
N ILE A 14 31.43 -6.98 -19.51
CA ILE A 14 30.18 -6.21 -19.68
C ILE A 14 29.31 -6.95 -20.71
N LYS A 15 28.13 -7.41 -20.30
CA LYS A 15 27.17 -8.02 -21.22
C LYS A 15 26.55 -6.93 -22.10
N TYR A 16 26.94 -6.89 -23.36
CA TYR A 16 26.44 -5.90 -24.34
C TYR A 16 25.09 -6.27 -24.97
N ASN A 17 24.58 -7.48 -24.74
CA ASN A 17 23.33 -7.97 -25.33
C ASN A 17 22.19 -7.99 -24.30
N ILE A 18 22.04 -6.90 -23.55
CA ILE A 18 20.88 -6.70 -22.67
C ILE A 18 19.81 -6.06 -23.55
N PRO A 19 18.60 -6.64 -23.66
CA PRO A 19 17.53 -5.99 -24.40
C PRO A 19 17.21 -4.65 -23.75
N ASP A 20 16.92 -3.65 -24.59
CA ASP A 20 16.43 -2.37 -24.11
C ASP A 20 15.14 -2.58 -23.31
N TRP A 21 14.98 -1.78 -22.26
CA TRP A 21 13.77 -1.78 -21.47
C TRP A 21 12.57 -1.41 -22.36
N ASP A 22 11.69 -2.38 -22.62
CA ASP A 22 10.47 -2.16 -23.39
C ASP A 22 9.32 -1.77 -22.45
N ASP A 23 8.89 -0.52 -22.55
CA ASP A 23 7.72 0.03 -21.86
C ASP A 23 6.56 0.34 -22.82
N SER A 24 6.52 -0.32 -23.97
CA SER A 24 5.45 -0.11 -24.94
C SER A 24 4.10 -0.63 -24.37
N GLY A 25 3.15 0.29 -24.20
CA GLY A 25 1.78 0.01 -23.72
C GLY A 25 1.53 0.26 -22.22
N THR A 26 2.50 0.80 -21.47
CA THR A 26 2.50 0.73 -20.00
C THR A 26 2.02 1.98 -19.25
N ILE A 27 1.35 2.93 -19.90
CA ILE A 27 0.53 3.95 -19.22
C ILE A 27 -0.83 4.00 -19.90
N LYS A 28 -1.78 3.21 -19.40
CA LYS A 28 -3.18 3.35 -19.81
C LYS A 28 -3.85 4.37 -18.90
N HIS A 29 -4.54 5.34 -19.49
CA HIS A 29 -5.33 6.33 -18.75
C HIS A 29 -6.30 5.67 -17.74
N GLU A 30 -6.78 4.46 -18.07
CA GLU A 30 -7.63 3.62 -17.22
C GLU A 30 -6.99 3.31 -15.85
N GLU A 31 -5.69 3.01 -15.79
CA GLU A 31 -4.99 2.66 -14.54
C GLU A 31 -4.93 3.84 -13.58
N MET A 32 -4.77 5.05 -14.10
CA MET A 32 -4.73 6.29 -13.30
C MET A 32 -6.09 6.59 -12.65
N VAL A 33 -7.18 6.26 -13.35
CA VAL A 33 -8.54 6.39 -12.80
C VAL A 33 -8.72 5.40 -11.65
N LEU A 34 -8.27 4.15 -11.79
CA LEU A 34 -8.33 3.13 -10.73
C LEU A 34 -7.55 3.55 -9.47
N ILE A 35 -6.34 4.09 -9.64
CA ILE A 35 -5.53 4.60 -8.52
C ILE A 35 -6.25 5.75 -7.81
N THR A 36 -6.77 6.70 -8.58
CA THR A 36 -7.48 7.87 -8.03
C THR A 36 -8.74 7.48 -7.27
N GLN A 37 -9.48 6.49 -7.79
CA GLN A 37 -10.68 5.96 -7.14
C GLN A 37 -10.34 5.20 -5.86
N SER A 38 -9.35 4.31 -5.89
CA SER A 38 -8.87 3.57 -4.73
C SER A 38 -8.40 4.50 -3.60
N LEU A 39 -7.74 5.60 -3.95
CA LEU A 39 -7.35 6.64 -3.00
C LEU A 39 -8.56 7.30 -2.31
N LYS A 40 -9.61 7.63 -3.08
CA LYS A 40 -10.85 8.19 -2.52
C LYS A 40 -11.53 7.20 -1.58
N GLU A 41 -11.62 5.94 -1.98
CA GLU A 41 -12.24 4.88 -1.18
C GLU A 41 -11.48 4.64 0.14
N MET A 42 -10.15 4.55 0.09
CA MET A 42 -9.33 4.41 1.29
C MET A 42 -9.53 5.59 2.26
N ARG A 43 -9.55 6.83 1.74
CA ARG A 43 -9.82 8.02 2.57
C ARG A 43 -11.22 7.98 3.19
N GLN A 44 -12.24 7.56 2.43
CA GLN A 44 -13.60 7.42 2.96
C GLN A 44 -13.69 6.35 4.05
N ILE A 45 -13.02 5.21 3.88
CA ILE A 45 -12.94 4.16 4.91
C ILE A 45 -12.37 4.72 6.21
N MET A 46 -11.24 5.43 6.13
CA MET A 46 -10.58 6.00 7.31
C MET A 46 -11.44 7.06 7.99
N SER A 47 -12.07 7.97 7.23
CA SER A 47 -12.94 9.00 7.79
C SER A 47 -14.21 8.45 8.43
N ASN A 48 -14.89 7.51 7.75
CA ASN A 48 -16.21 7.03 8.17
C ASN A 48 -16.14 5.98 9.29
N TYR A 49 -15.10 5.14 9.31
CA TYR A 49 -14.99 4.03 10.24
C TYR A 49 -13.91 4.20 11.30
N VAL A 50 -12.86 4.98 11.01
CA VAL A 50 -11.66 5.14 11.86
C VAL A 50 -11.50 6.59 12.33
N GLY A 51 -12.58 7.38 12.24
CA GLY A 51 -12.65 8.77 12.70
C GLY A 51 -12.59 8.92 14.23
N ILE A 52 -13.01 10.08 14.72
CA ILE A 52 -12.92 10.43 16.15
C ILE A 52 -13.63 9.39 17.03
N VAL A 53 -14.85 9.01 16.65
CA VAL A 53 -15.69 8.04 17.36
C VAL A 53 -15.68 6.69 16.63
N ARG A 54 -15.21 5.65 17.32
CA ARG A 54 -15.04 4.29 16.80
C ARG A 54 -16.01 3.31 17.46
N SER A 55 -16.21 2.18 16.79
CA SER A 55 -16.87 0.99 17.34
C SER A 55 -16.23 -0.26 16.76
N ASP A 56 -16.32 -1.38 17.47
CA ASP A 56 -15.75 -2.67 17.05
C ASP A 56 -16.34 -3.11 15.71
N LEU A 57 -17.65 -2.90 15.52
CA LEU A 57 -18.32 -3.15 14.24
C LEU A 57 -17.77 -2.28 13.11
N ARG A 58 -17.55 -0.99 13.34
CA ARG A 58 -16.98 -0.08 12.32
C ARG A 58 -15.55 -0.47 11.97
N LEU A 59 -14.74 -0.82 12.97
CA LEU A 59 -13.36 -1.23 12.76
C LEU A 59 -13.25 -2.58 12.02
N GLU A 60 -14.14 -3.53 12.29
CA GLU A 60 -14.26 -4.76 11.48
C GLU A 60 -14.62 -4.46 10.03
N ARG A 61 -15.64 -3.63 9.82
CA ARG A 61 -16.06 -3.22 8.47
C ARG A 61 -14.97 -2.46 7.71
N ALA A 62 -14.17 -1.66 8.41
CA ALA A 62 -13.03 -0.95 7.82
C ALA A 62 -11.96 -1.92 7.33
N LEU A 63 -11.61 -2.91 8.17
CA LEU A 63 -10.58 -3.89 7.88
C LEU A 63 -10.93 -4.73 6.63
N GLN A 64 -12.16 -5.24 6.57
CA GLN A 64 -12.65 -6.03 5.42
C GLN A 64 -12.59 -5.23 4.11
N ARG A 65 -12.97 -3.95 4.13
CA ARG A 65 -12.92 -3.08 2.93
C ARG A 65 -11.49 -2.74 2.53
N LEU A 66 -10.64 -2.45 3.52
CA LEU A 66 -9.24 -2.15 3.25
C LEU A 66 -8.50 -3.37 2.67
N GLU A 67 -8.87 -4.59 3.07
CA GLU A 67 -8.30 -5.81 2.50
C GLU A 67 -8.60 -5.97 1.01
N ILE A 68 -9.81 -5.57 0.57
CA ILE A 68 -10.18 -5.55 -0.85
C ILE A 68 -9.28 -4.56 -1.60
N LEU A 69 -9.19 -3.32 -1.11
CA LEU A 69 -8.31 -2.29 -1.71
C LEU A 69 -6.84 -2.73 -1.75
N TYR A 70 -6.37 -3.42 -0.72
CA TYR A 70 -5.01 -3.96 -0.69
C TYR A 70 -4.79 -4.98 -1.82
N LYS A 71 -5.69 -5.95 -1.98
CA LYS A 71 -5.58 -7.00 -3.01
C LYS A 71 -5.66 -6.40 -4.42
N GLU A 72 -6.56 -5.46 -4.64
CA GLU A 72 -6.71 -4.76 -5.92
C GLU A 72 -5.47 -3.91 -6.23
N THR A 73 -4.97 -3.15 -5.26
CA THR A 73 -3.77 -2.32 -5.42
C THR A 73 -2.52 -3.17 -5.65
N ASP A 74 -2.37 -4.30 -4.96
CA ASP A 74 -1.24 -5.21 -5.16
C ASP A 74 -1.28 -5.89 -6.54
N SER A 75 -2.48 -6.24 -7.01
CA SER A 75 -2.67 -6.79 -8.36
C SER A 75 -2.30 -5.74 -9.42
N LEU A 76 -2.80 -4.51 -9.28
CA LEU A 76 -2.49 -3.40 -10.17
C LEU A 76 -0.98 -3.07 -10.15
N TYR A 77 -0.36 -3.09 -8.96
CA TYR A 77 1.07 -2.85 -8.80
C TYR A 77 1.94 -3.88 -9.53
N LYS A 78 1.49 -5.13 -9.61
CA LYS A 78 2.21 -6.21 -10.31
C LYS A 78 2.01 -6.17 -11.83
N SER A 79 0.87 -5.70 -12.31
CA SER A 79 0.53 -5.69 -13.73
C SER A 79 0.92 -4.40 -14.47
N SER A 80 1.08 -3.28 -13.75
CA SER A 80 1.24 -1.95 -14.35
C SER A 80 2.66 -1.41 -14.18
N LYS A 81 3.03 -0.39 -14.98
CA LYS A 81 4.31 0.31 -14.81
C LYS A 81 4.36 0.94 -13.43
N ILE A 82 5.47 0.77 -12.73
CA ILE A 82 5.65 1.37 -11.41
C ILE A 82 5.68 2.89 -11.57
N THR A 83 4.71 3.55 -10.96
CA THR A 83 4.63 5.01 -10.84
C THR A 83 4.68 5.41 -9.37
N MET A 84 4.98 6.69 -9.12
CA MET A 84 4.98 7.24 -7.76
C MET A 84 3.61 7.07 -7.09
N GLN A 85 2.52 7.33 -7.82
CA GLN A 85 1.17 7.35 -7.25
C GLN A 85 0.70 5.98 -6.75
N ILE A 86 1.01 4.89 -7.47
CA ILE A 86 0.66 3.54 -7.01
C ILE A 86 1.49 3.13 -5.79
N CYS A 87 2.75 3.57 -5.72
CA CYS A 87 3.61 3.36 -4.54
C CYS A 87 3.07 4.11 -3.31
N GLU A 88 2.65 5.37 -3.49
CA GLU A 88 2.01 6.16 -2.45
C GLU A 88 0.71 5.50 -1.97
N LEU A 89 -0.14 5.07 -2.89
CA LEU A 89 -1.39 4.37 -2.56
C LEU A 89 -1.12 3.12 -1.72
N ARG A 90 -0.18 2.29 -2.14
CA ARG A 90 0.22 1.08 -1.42
C ARG A 90 0.74 1.40 -0.01
N ASN A 91 1.58 2.41 0.12
CA ASN A 91 2.09 2.85 1.42
C ASN A 91 0.96 3.34 2.33
N MET A 92 0.04 4.16 1.82
CA MET A 92 -1.08 4.65 2.59
C MET A 92 -2.02 3.52 3.05
N ILE A 93 -2.30 2.54 2.19
CA ILE A 93 -3.10 1.35 2.56
C ILE A 93 -2.41 0.56 3.67
N ASN A 94 -1.09 0.35 3.59
CA ASN A 94 -0.34 -0.34 4.64
C ASN A 94 -0.40 0.40 5.98
N VAL A 95 -0.23 1.72 5.97
CA VAL A 95 -0.34 2.55 7.19
C VAL A 95 -1.77 2.47 7.75
N ALA A 96 -2.80 2.58 6.90
CA ALA A 96 -4.19 2.45 7.30
C ALA A 96 -4.49 1.10 7.98
N TYR A 97 -3.92 0.01 7.44
CA TYR A 97 -4.05 -1.33 8.01
C TYR A 97 -3.49 -1.39 9.43
N LEU A 98 -2.29 -0.83 9.65
CA LEU A 98 -1.67 -0.77 10.97
C LEU A 98 -2.52 0.05 11.95
N VAL A 99 -3.04 1.21 11.53
CA VAL A 99 -3.91 2.06 12.35
C VAL A 99 -5.17 1.31 12.76
N ILE A 100 -5.84 0.62 11.84
CA ILE A 100 -7.05 -0.16 12.13
C ILE A 100 -6.74 -1.32 13.08
N LYS A 101 -5.65 -2.04 12.83
CA LYS A 101 -5.24 -3.18 13.67
C LYS A 101 -4.95 -2.73 15.11
N MET A 102 -4.23 -1.62 15.28
CA MET A 102 -3.96 -1.03 16.58
C MET A 102 -5.22 -0.51 17.27
N ALA A 103 -6.15 0.10 16.51
CA ALA A 103 -7.42 0.55 17.04
C ALA A 103 -8.30 -0.60 17.53
N LYS A 104 -8.32 -1.74 16.81
CA LYS A 104 -9.07 -2.95 17.23
C LYS A 104 -8.47 -3.63 18.47
N ALA A 105 -7.13 -3.64 18.56
CA ALA A 105 -6.41 -4.25 19.67
C ALA A 105 -6.58 -3.47 20.98
N ARG A 106 -6.85 -2.16 20.90
CA ARG A 106 -7.03 -1.31 22.07
C ARG A 106 -8.45 -1.47 22.65
N LYS A 107 -8.52 -1.95 23.88
CA LYS A 107 -9.76 -2.20 24.64
C LYS A 107 -10.06 -1.14 25.70
N LYS A 108 -9.49 0.06 25.55
CA LYS A 108 -9.68 1.19 26.47
C LYS A 108 -9.71 2.50 25.69
N SER A 109 -10.65 3.37 26.01
CA SER A 109 -10.74 4.71 25.45
C SER A 109 -9.76 5.65 26.16
N ILE A 110 -8.70 6.10 25.46
CA ILE A 110 -7.65 6.96 26.02
C ILE A 110 -7.22 8.00 24.98
N GLY A 111 -7.30 9.28 25.35
CA GLY A 111 -6.88 10.41 24.50
C GLY A 111 -7.68 10.47 23.20
N LEU A 112 -6.99 10.54 22.06
CA LEU A 112 -7.62 10.58 20.73
C LEU A 112 -8.24 9.24 20.28
N HIS A 113 -8.06 8.18 21.06
CA HIS A 113 -8.71 6.90 20.83
C HIS A 113 -9.97 6.80 21.68
N TYR A 114 -11.13 7.05 21.07
CA TYR A 114 -12.44 6.88 21.68
C TYR A 114 -13.22 5.77 20.94
N ASN A 115 -13.61 4.72 21.67
CA ASN A 115 -14.40 3.60 21.18
C ASN A 115 -15.64 3.43 22.06
N ILE A 116 -16.83 3.49 21.46
CA ILE A 116 -18.10 3.44 22.18
C ILE A 116 -18.35 2.09 22.86
N ASP A 117 -17.72 1.02 22.38
CA ASP A 117 -17.88 -0.34 22.92
C ASP A 117 -16.93 -0.61 24.10
N HIS A 118 -15.96 0.29 24.35
CA HIS A 118 -14.94 0.15 25.40
C HIS A 118 -14.82 1.46 26.18
N GLN A 119 -15.58 1.59 27.27
CA GLN A 119 -15.44 2.68 28.24
C GLN A 119 -14.19 2.52 29.10
#